data_AF-A0A1V5LJ81-F1
#
_entry.id   AF-A0A1V5LJ81-F1
#
_cell.length_a   1.000
_cell.length_b   1.000
_cell.length_c   1.000
_cell.angle_alpha   90.00
_cell.angle_beta   90.00
_cell.angle_gamma   90.00
#
_symmetry.space_group_name_H-M   'P 1'
#
loop_
_entity.id
_entity.type
_entity.pdbx_description
1 polymer ?
#
loop_
_entity_poly.entity_id
_entity_poly.type
_entity_poly.pdbx_seq_one_letter_code
_entity_poly.pdbx_strand_id
1 'polypeptide(L)'
;MDPAYLGVSYPDFLEMLARLPEQIDREEIRARLDADFCDRIFATHAGIMRRYQVRSVVLYGLAEIARGKAAPDVLTHGHAAEFGQWMNRSHDGDRVVRWVGQEPRPFQEACDDTMLAALVTRARSGDPDAALARQTGAYACSVPEIDQMVDIALSVNGVAGAQIAGAGLGGCIMVLVKQEAVDYLATVLTSRYYDPRNLDADIYPCYPTSGSGVLGV
;
A
#
# COMPACT_ATOMS: atom_id res chain seq x y z
N MET A 1 9.45 12.23 -4.99
CA MET A 1 10.04 12.61 -6.29
C MET A 1 8.89 12.97 -7.21
N ASP A 2 8.81 14.22 -7.67
CA ASP A 2 7.74 14.69 -8.56
C ASP A 2 8.34 14.86 -9.96
N PRO A 3 7.75 14.30 -11.03
CA PRO A 3 8.27 14.44 -12.39
C PRO A 3 8.50 15.92 -12.78
N ALA A 4 7.65 16.82 -12.29
CA ALA A 4 7.77 18.25 -12.54
C ALA A 4 9.07 18.85 -12.00
N TYR A 5 9.56 18.38 -10.84
CA TYR A 5 10.83 18.86 -10.27
C TYR A 5 12.06 18.30 -10.98
N LEU A 6 11.91 17.24 -11.76
CA LEU A 6 12.98 16.63 -12.56
C LEU A 6 13.06 17.22 -13.97
N GLY A 7 12.10 18.06 -14.37
CA GLY A 7 12.04 18.63 -15.72
C GLY A 7 11.76 17.60 -16.82
N VAL A 8 11.14 16.45 -16.48
CA VAL A 8 10.79 15.39 -17.41
C VAL A 8 9.28 15.23 -17.52
N SER A 9 8.79 14.73 -18.66
CA SER A 9 7.37 14.42 -18.80
C SER A 9 6.99 13.22 -17.92
N TYR A 10 5.71 13.08 -17.58
CA TYR A 10 5.24 11.94 -16.78
C TYR A 10 5.50 10.58 -17.46
N PRO A 11 5.23 10.40 -18.77
CA PRO A 11 5.62 9.17 -19.46
C PRO A 11 7.13 8.88 -19.43
N ASP A 12 7.97 9.89 -19.61
CA ASP A 12 9.43 9.68 -19.59
C ASP A 12 9.92 9.35 -18.18
N PHE A 13 9.28 9.90 -17.14
CA PHE A 13 9.51 9.49 -15.75
C PHE A 13 9.16 8.00 -15.52
N LEU A 14 8.07 7.50 -16.09
CA LEU A 14 7.72 6.07 -16.03
C LEU A 14 8.73 5.21 -16.81
N GLU A 15 9.27 5.70 -17.92
CA GLU A 15 10.35 5.02 -18.63
C GLU A 15 11.65 4.97 -17.80
N MET A 16 11.95 6.02 -17.03
CA MET A 16 13.06 5.99 -16.08
C MET A 16 12.84 4.91 -15.01
N LEU A 17 11.61 4.76 -14.51
CA LEU A 17 11.26 3.70 -13.57
C LEU A 17 11.46 2.31 -14.19
N ALA A 18 11.12 2.14 -15.48
CA ALA A 18 11.33 0.88 -16.20
C ALA A 18 12.81 0.50 -16.36
N ARG A 19 13.73 1.47 -16.29
CA ARG A 19 15.18 1.18 -16.30
C ARG A 19 15.72 0.65 -14.97
N LEU A 20 14.96 0.78 -13.88
CA LEU A 20 15.34 0.11 -12.64
C LEU A 20 15.19 -1.40 -12.83
N PRO A 21 16.14 -2.21 -12.31
CA PRO A 21 15.97 -3.65 -12.33
C PRO A 21 14.74 -4.04 -11.50
N GLU A 22 14.02 -5.09 -11.90
CA GLU A 22 12.93 -5.64 -11.08
C GLU A 22 13.45 -6.09 -9.71
N GLN A 23 14.51 -6.88 -9.75
CA GLN A 23 15.24 -7.37 -8.59
C GLN A 23 16.73 -7.15 -8.74
N ILE A 24 17.42 -7.03 -7.62
CA ILE A 24 18.88 -6.97 -7.58
C ILE A 24 19.39 -7.82 -6.42
N ASP A 25 20.54 -8.46 -6.58
CA ASP A 25 21.23 -9.16 -5.49
C ASP A 25 22.40 -8.36 -4.90
N ARG A 26 22.98 -8.87 -3.80
CA ARG A 26 24.08 -8.19 -3.09
C ARG A 26 25.35 -8.04 -3.94
N GLU A 27 25.63 -8.98 -4.83
CA GLU A 27 26.82 -8.93 -5.70
C GLU A 27 26.63 -7.85 -6.76
N GLU A 28 25.45 -7.81 -7.38
CA GLU A 28 25.07 -6.78 -8.33
C GLU A 28 25.04 -5.38 -7.70
N ILE A 29 24.57 -5.24 -6.45
CA ILE A 29 24.63 -3.97 -5.71
C ILE A 29 26.09 -3.53 -5.52
N ARG A 30 26.96 -4.43 -5.02
CA ARG A 30 28.38 -4.12 -4.80
C ARG A 30 29.14 -3.77 -6.08
N ALA A 31 28.72 -4.32 -7.22
CA ALA A 31 29.29 -3.98 -8.51
C ALA A 31 28.89 -2.56 -9.00
N ARG A 32 27.82 -1.98 -8.44
CA ARG A 32 27.25 -0.69 -8.89
C ARG A 32 27.46 0.47 -7.91
N LEU A 33 27.67 0.18 -6.63
CA LEU A 33 27.73 1.17 -5.56
C LEU A 33 29.03 1.06 -4.76
N ASP A 34 29.34 2.13 -4.03
CA ASP A 34 30.48 2.19 -3.12
C ASP A 34 30.44 1.10 -2.05
N ALA A 35 31.60 0.51 -1.75
CA ALA A 35 31.71 -0.64 -0.85
C ALA A 35 31.33 -0.29 0.59
N ASP A 36 31.80 0.86 1.12
CA ASP A 36 31.49 1.30 2.47
C ASP A 36 30.00 1.60 2.63
N PHE A 37 29.38 2.19 1.59
CA PHE A 37 27.93 2.37 1.55
C PHE A 37 27.19 1.02 1.60
N CYS A 38 27.59 0.06 0.77
CA CYS A 38 26.98 -1.27 0.75
C CYS A 38 27.08 -1.96 2.11
N ASP A 39 28.25 -1.93 2.74
CA ASP A 39 28.48 -2.60 4.02
C ASP A 39 27.65 -1.97 5.15
N ARG A 40 27.49 -0.64 5.17
CA ARG A 40 26.56 0.03 6.11
C ARG A 40 25.12 -0.43 5.90
N ILE A 41 24.64 -0.51 4.66
CA ILE A 41 23.26 -0.93 4.37
C ILE A 41 23.06 -2.41 4.70
N PHE A 42 24.01 -3.28 4.33
CA PHE A 42 23.91 -4.72 4.60
C PHE A 42 24.04 -5.07 6.08
N ALA A 43 24.65 -4.21 6.90
CA ALA A 43 24.67 -4.37 8.35
C ALA A 43 23.30 -4.21 9.01
N THR A 44 22.30 -3.63 8.32
CA THR A 44 20.96 -3.39 8.89
C THR A 44 20.06 -4.63 8.91
N HIS A 45 20.43 -5.71 8.22
CA HIS A 45 19.58 -6.90 8.10
C HIS A 45 20.39 -8.18 7.81
N ALA A 46 19.82 -9.32 8.17
CA ALA A 46 20.49 -10.61 8.08
C ALA A 46 20.93 -10.97 6.64
N GLY A 47 22.07 -11.65 6.52
CA GLY A 47 22.62 -12.13 5.24
C GLY A 47 21.79 -13.20 4.52
N ILE A 48 20.70 -13.65 5.13
CA ILE A 48 19.70 -14.51 4.48
C ILE A 48 18.95 -13.77 3.36
N MET A 49 18.83 -12.44 3.45
CA MET A 49 18.27 -11.63 2.37
C MET A 49 19.33 -11.45 1.28
N ARG A 50 19.15 -12.20 0.19
CA ARG A 50 20.08 -12.22 -0.95
C ARG A 50 19.60 -11.42 -2.15
N ARG A 51 18.29 -11.22 -2.29
CA ARG A 51 17.64 -10.48 -3.39
C ARG A 51 16.70 -9.43 -2.81
N TYR A 52 16.61 -8.30 -3.51
CA TYR A 52 15.77 -7.17 -3.15
C TYR A 52 14.85 -6.83 -4.31
N GLN A 53 13.56 -6.66 -4.03
CA GLN A 53 12.62 -6.09 -4.98
C GLN A 53 12.90 -4.59 -5.06
N VAL A 54 13.31 -4.08 -6.22
CA VAL A 54 13.68 -2.67 -6.35
C VAL A 54 12.53 -1.89 -6.96
N ARG A 55 12.12 -2.29 -8.16
CA ARG A 55 11.16 -1.54 -8.96
C ARG A 55 9.78 -1.48 -8.30
N SER A 56 9.28 -2.60 -7.77
CA SER A 56 7.97 -2.65 -7.12
C SER A 56 7.92 -1.79 -5.85
N VAL A 57 9.00 -1.80 -5.06
CA VAL A 57 9.13 -1.00 -3.83
C VAL A 57 9.22 0.49 -4.15
N VAL A 58 9.98 0.86 -5.19
CA VAL A 58 10.04 2.26 -5.65
C VAL A 58 8.69 2.73 -6.15
N LEU A 59 7.99 1.92 -6.97
CA LEU A 59 6.66 2.26 -7.48
C LEU A 59 5.66 2.42 -6.32
N TYR A 60 5.69 1.53 -5.33
CA TYR A 60 4.85 1.63 -4.13
C TYR A 60 5.07 2.95 -3.40
N GLY A 61 6.33 3.29 -3.10
CA GLY A 61 6.64 4.55 -2.40
C GLY A 61 6.23 5.80 -3.19
N LEU A 62 6.40 5.80 -4.52
CA LEU A 62 5.94 6.89 -5.38
C LEU A 62 4.42 7.01 -5.40
N ALA A 63 3.71 5.88 -5.44
CA ALA A 63 2.25 5.84 -5.44
C ALA A 63 1.66 6.31 -4.10
N GLU A 64 2.25 5.89 -2.98
CA GLU A 64 1.89 6.35 -1.63
C GLU A 64 2.08 7.87 -1.48
N ILE A 65 3.22 8.40 -1.96
CA ILE A 65 3.45 9.86 -1.97
C ILE A 65 2.39 10.59 -2.80
N ALA A 66 2.03 10.04 -3.97
CA ALA A 66 1.02 10.64 -4.84
C ALA A 66 -0.36 10.63 -4.18
N ARG A 67 -0.77 9.51 -3.56
CA ARG A 67 -2.01 9.42 -2.79
C ARG A 67 -2.03 10.41 -1.62
N GLY A 68 -0.95 10.46 -0.84
CA GLY A 68 -0.84 11.36 0.32
C GLY A 68 -0.94 12.83 -0.05
N LYS A 69 -0.35 13.24 -1.18
CA LYS A 69 -0.47 14.62 -1.69
C LYS A 69 -1.88 14.96 -2.17
N ALA A 70 -2.56 14.02 -2.83
CA ALA A 70 -3.87 14.26 -3.45
C ALA A 70 -5.06 14.02 -2.48
N ALA A 71 -4.84 13.30 -1.38
CA ALA A 71 -5.89 12.95 -0.42
C ALA A 71 -6.66 14.15 0.13
N PRO A 72 -6.05 15.29 0.52
CA PRO A 72 -6.79 16.46 1.00
C PRO A 72 -7.80 16.97 -0.03
N ASP A 73 -7.41 17.04 -1.30
CA ASP A 73 -8.30 17.52 -2.37
C ASP A 73 -9.45 16.53 -2.61
N VAL A 74 -9.16 15.23 -2.70
CA VAL A 74 -10.20 14.20 -2.86
C VAL A 74 -11.21 14.21 -1.72
N LEU A 75 -10.73 14.33 -0.48
CA LEU A 75 -11.60 14.33 0.70
C LEU A 75 -12.41 15.63 0.82
N THR A 76 -11.83 16.79 0.54
CA THR A 76 -12.54 18.08 0.60
C THR A 76 -13.65 18.21 -0.45
N HIS A 77 -13.51 17.53 -1.59
CA HIS A 77 -14.55 17.45 -2.63
C HIS A 77 -15.56 16.32 -2.40
N GLY A 78 -15.48 15.61 -1.26
CA GLY A 78 -16.45 14.57 -0.91
C GLY A 78 -16.30 13.26 -1.68
N HIS A 79 -15.16 13.01 -2.33
CA HIS A 79 -14.90 11.81 -3.13
C HIS A 79 -14.44 10.62 -2.24
N ALA A 80 -15.20 10.31 -1.20
CA ALA A 80 -14.86 9.26 -0.24
C ALA A 80 -14.71 7.86 -0.89
N ALA A 81 -15.49 7.57 -1.94
CA ALA A 81 -15.37 6.31 -2.67
C ALA A 81 -14.05 6.18 -3.42
N GLU A 82 -13.55 7.26 -4.02
CA GLU A 82 -12.24 7.28 -4.69
C GLU A 82 -11.11 7.10 -3.66
N PHE A 83 -11.20 7.80 -2.52
CA PHE A 83 -10.24 7.64 -1.44
C PHE A 83 -10.24 6.20 -0.88
N GLY A 84 -11.42 5.57 -0.73
CA GLY A 84 -11.52 4.17 -0.34
C GLY A 84 -10.85 3.22 -1.33
N GLN A 85 -10.98 3.47 -2.65
CA GLN A 85 -10.25 2.70 -3.66
C GLN A 85 -8.72 2.88 -3.53
N TRP A 86 -8.26 4.06 -3.13
CA TRP A 86 -6.84 4.30 -2.86
C TRP A 86 -6.35 3.56 -1.62
N MET A 87 -7.14 3.47 -0.55
CA MET A 87 -6.83 2.62 0.60
C MET A 87 -6.65 1.16 0.17
N ASN A 88 -7.56 0.65 -0.65
CA ASN A 88 -7.48 -0.73 -1.13
C ASN A 88 -6.23 -0.98 -1.98
N ARG A 89 -5.88 -0.04 -2.87
CA ARG A 89 -4.65 -0.14 -3.68
C ARG A 89 -3.40 -0.02 -2.81
N SER A 90 -3.39 0.86 -1.81
CA SER A 90 -2.31 0.93 -0.83
C SER A 90 -2.09 -0.44 -0.18
N HIS A 91 -3.16 -1.03 0.36
CA HIS A 91 -3.09 -2.32 1.00
C HIS A 91 -2.70 -3.46 0.05
N ASP A 92 -3.20 -3.48 -1.18
CA ASP A 92 -2.77 -4.47 -2.18
C ASP A 92 -1.24 -4.42 -2.41
N GLY A 93 -0.60 -3.27 -2.26
CA GLY A 93 0.86 -3.16 -2.29
C GLY A 93 1.56 -3.80 -1.08
N ASP A 94 0.88 -3.88 0.06
CA ASP A 94 1.43 -4.46 1.29
C ASP A 94 1.08 -5.94 1.48
N ARG A 95 0.02 -6.44 0.82
CA ARG A 95 -0.45 -7.82 0.94
C ARG A 95 0.66 -8.84 0.70
N VAL A 96 0.55 -9.95 1.42
CA VAL A 96 1.32 -11.17 1.17
C VAL A 96 0.42 -12.31 0.71
N VAL A 97 -0.87 -12.24 1.04
CA VAL A 97 -1.89 -13.17 0.58
C VAL A 97 -3.20 -12.46 0.24
N ARG A 98 -4.06 -13.14 -0.51
CA ARG A 98 -5.47 -12.83 -0.67
C ARG A 98 -6.29 -14.05 -0.26
N TRP A 99 -7.32 -13.84 0.54
CA TRP A 99 -8.17 -14.91 1.03
C TRP A 99 -9.31 -15.21 0.06
N VAL A 100 -9.44 -16.47 -0.31
CA VAL A 100 -10.58 -16.98 -1.10
C VAL A 100 -11.36 -17.93 -0.19
N GLY A 101 -12.41 -17.42 0.45
CA GLY A 101 -13.07 -18.13 1.53
C GLY A 101 -12.16 -18.26 2.75
N GLN A 102 -11.79 -19.49 3.11
CA GLN A 102 -10.89 -19.78 4.24
C GLN A 102 -9.46 -20.12 3.80
N GLU A 103 -9.14 -19.99 2.52
CA GLU A 103 -7.83 -20.35 1.99
C GLU A 103 -7.01 -19.11 1.62
N PRO A 104 -5.84 -18.87 2.25
CA PRO A 104 -4.94 -17.82 1.83
C PRO A 104 -4.19 -18.25 0.57
N ARG A 105 -4.19 -17.41 -0.46
CA ARG A 105 -3.40 -17.60 -1.67
C ARG A 105 -2.30 -16.55 -1.73
N PRO A 106 -1.03 -16.92 -2.03
CA PRO A 106 0.04 -15.95 -2.21
C PRO A 106 -0.38 -14.83 -3.16
N PHE A 107 -0.13 -13.59 -2.76
CA PHE A 107 -0.48 -12.42 -3.54
C PHE A 107 0.76 -11.53 -3.67
N GLN A 108 1.04 -11.11 -4.89
CA GLN A 108 2.05 -10.11 -5.18
C GLN A 108 1.64 -9.40 -6.47
N GLU A 109 1.58 -8.07 -6.43
CA GLU A 109 1.32 -7.29 -7.63
C GLU A 109 2.48 -7.37 -8.62
N ALA A 110 2.13 -7.44 -9.90
CA ALA A 110 3.10 -7.47 -10.97
C ALA A 110 3.74 -6.08 -11.14
N CYS A 111 5.07 -6.05 -11.26
CA CYS A 111 5.82 -4.84 -11.59
C CYS A 111 6.91 -5.17 -12.62
N ASP A 112 6.54 -5.99 -13.60
CA ASP A 112 7.43 -6.42 -14.68
C ASP A 112 7.50 -5.41 -15.82
N ASP A 113 8.39 -5.66 -16.78
CA ASP A 113 8.57 -4.83 -17.97
C ASP A 113 7.27 -4.70 -18.79
N THR A 114 6.43 -5.74 -18.83
CA THR A 114 5.18 -5.73 -19.60
C THR A 114 4.18 -4.76 -18.97
N MET A 115 4.03 -4.82 -17.65
CA MET A 115 3.17 -3.92 -16.88
C MET A 115 3.60 -2.46 -17.06
N LEU A 116 4.90 -2.16 -16.92
CA LEU A 116 5.38 -0.79 -17.05
C LEU A 116 5.28 -0.26 -18.49
N ALA A 117 5.55 -1.07 -19.51
CA ALA A 117 5.38 -0.67 -20.90
C ALA A 117 3.91 -0.33 -21.22
N ALA A 118 2.97 -1.11 -20.69
CA ALA A 118 1.55 -0.81 -20.78
C ALA A 118 1.21 0.50 -20.05
N LEU A 119 1.75 0.71 -18.85
CA LEU A 119 1.53 1.93 -18.06
C LEU A 119 2.07 3.18 -18.79
N VAL A 120 3.26 3.11 -19.37
CA VAL A 120 3.84 4.19 -20.19
C VAL A 120 2.92 4.50 -21.38
N THR A 121 2.43 3.48 -22.08
CA THR A 121 1.51 3.64 -23.22
C THR A 121 0.24 4.39 -22.80
N ARG A 122 -0.37 3.97 -21.69
CA ARG A 122 -1.57 4.62 -21.12
C ARG A 122 -1.28 6.08 -20.71
N ALA A 123 -0.13 6.34 -20.11
CA ALA A 123 0.28 7.70 -19.74
C ALA A 123 0.45 8.59 -20.98
N ARG A 124 1.03 8.06 -22.08
CA ARG A 124 1.18 8.80 -23.34
C ARG A 124 -0.16 9.13 -24.00
N SER A 125 -1.17 8.28 -23.82
CA SER A 125 -2.53 8.55 -24.30
C SER A 125 -3.35 9.46 -23.38
N GLY A 126 -2.79 9.91 -22.25
CA GLY A 126 -3.51 10.74 -21.27
C GLY A 126 -4.56 9.98 -20.47
N ASP A 127 -4.43 8.66 -20.34
CA ASP A 127 -5.35 7.85 -19.55
C ASP A 127 -5.23 8.20 -18.06
N PRO A 128 -6.31 8.66 -17.39
CA PRO A 128 -6.25 9.03 -15.98
C PRO A 128 -5.87 7.87 -15.06
N ASP A 129 -6.15 6.62 -15.44
CA ASP A 129 -5.76 5.44 -14.67
C ASP A 129 -4.25 5.15 -14.71
N ALA A 130 -3.50 5.84 -15.57
CA ALA A 130 -2.04 5.77 -15.55
C ALA A 130 -1.42 6.62 -14.43
N ALA A 131 -2.19 7.44 -13.70
CA ALA A 131 -1.69 8.29 -12.63
C ALA A 131 -1.01 7.49 -11.51
N LEU A 132 0.06 8.04 -10.91
CA LEU A 132 0.81 7.38 -9.82
C LEU A 132 -0.07 7.02 -8.63
N ALA A 133 -1.01 7.89 -8.24
CA ALA A 133 -1.92 7.61 -7.12
C ALA A 133 -2.79 6.37 -7.35
N ARG A 134 -2.97 5.98 -8.60
CA ARG A 134 -3.68 4.77 -9.03
C ARG A 134 -2.75 3.57 -9.21
N GLN A 135 -1.45 3.69 -9.10
CA GLN A 135 -0.58 2.50 -9.15
C GLN A 135 -0.46 1.85 -7.77
N THR A 136 -0.22 0.55 -7.74
CA THR A 136 -0.08 -0.20 -6.48
C THR A 136 1.38 -0.29 -6.06
N GLY A 137 2.25 -0.82 -6.93
CA GLY A 137 3.60 -1.25 -6.53
C GLY A 137 3.54 -2.50 -5.64
N ALA A 138 4.65 -2.82 -4.97
CA ALA A 138 4.64 -3.86 -3.93
C ALA A 138 5.75 -3.61 -2.90
N TYR A 139 5.34 -3.55 -1.64
CA TYR A 139 6.19 -3.43 -0.45
C TYR A 139 6.13 -4.68 0.44
N ALA A 140 5.03 -5.44 0.38
CA ALA A 140 4.85 -6.74 1.03
C ALA A 140 5.10 -6.73 2.56
N CYS A 141 4.62 -5.69 3.26
CA CYS A 141 4.78 -5.56 4.71
C CYS A 141 3.56 -6.02 5.53
N SER A 142 2.55 -6.63 4.92
CA SER A 142 1.40 -7.19 5.65
C SER A 142 1.69 -8.59 6.20
N VAL A 143 0.69 -9.20 6.83
CA VAL A 143 0.65 -10.60 7.27
C VAL A 143 -0.70 -11.21 6.92
N PRO A 144 -0.81 -12.56 6.80
CA PRO A 144 -2.07 -13.21 6.42
C PRO A 144 -3.27 -12.82 7.28
N GLU A 145 -3.04 -12.58 8.57
CA GLU A 145 -4.04 -12.13 9.53
C GLU A 145 -4.63 -10.76 9.17
N ILE A 146 -3.78 -9.79 8.84
CA ILE A 146 -4.18 -8.45 8.43
C ILE A 146 -4.91 -8.52 7.08
N ASP A 147 -4.34 -9.26 6.13
CA ASP A 147 -4.93 -9.43 4.79
C ASP A 147 -6.35 -10.03 4.90
N GLN A 148 -6.57 -10.94 5.86
CA GLN A 148 -7.90 -11.51 6.11
C GLN A 148 -8.87 -10.49 6.67
N MET A 149 -8.46 -9.68 7.66
CA MET A 149 -9.33 -8.65 8.21
C MET A 149 -9.76 -7.65 7.13
N VAL A 150 -8.84 -7.26 6.24
CA VAL A 150 -9.17 -6.39 5.10
C VAL A 150 -10.13 -7.07 4.13
N ASP A 151 -9.90 -8.33 3.76
CA ASP A 151 -10.80 -9.07 2.86
C ASP A 151 -12.21 -9.22 3.45
N ILE A 152 -12.31 -9.48 4.76
CA ILE A 152 -13.58 -9.55 5.47
C ILE A 152 -14.27 -8.17 5.48
N ALA A 153 -13.55 -7.11 5.82
CA ALA A 153 -14.09 -5.75 5.86
C ALA A 153 -14.63 -5.32 4.49
N LEU A 154 -13.88 -5.59 3.41
CA LEU A 154 -14.29 -5.25 2.05
C LEU A 154 -15.48 -6.06 1.53
N SER A 155 -15.84 -7.17 2.19
CA SER A 155 -17.06 -7.92 1.88
C SER A 155 -18.34 -7.25 2.40
N VAL A 156 -18.22 -6.20 3.23
CA VAL A 156 -19.35 -5.53 3.87
C VAL A 156 -19.84 -4.35 3.02
N ASN A 157 -21.12 -4.39 2.63
CA ASN A 157 -21.77 -3.26 1.99
C ASN A 157 -21.73 -2.02 2.88
N GLY A 158 -21.26 -0.90 2.32
CA GLY A 158 -21.06 0.35 3.07
C GLY A 158 -19.60 0.62 3.43
N VAL A 159 -18.69 -0.35 3.27
CA VAL A 159 -17.24 -0.12 3.32
C VAL A 159 -16.77 0.44 1.99
N ALA A 160 -16.15 1.61 2.01
CA ALA A 160 -15.55 2.25 0.83
C ALA A 160 -14.11 1.76 0.60
N GLY A 161 -13.37 1.48 1.67
CA GLY A 161 -12.02 0.93 1.59
C GLY A 161 -11.46 0.51 2.93
N ALA A 162 -10.45 -0.35 2.92
CA ALA A 162 -9.77 -0.85 4.09
C ALA A 162 -8.29 -1.10 3.79
N GLN A 163 -7.43 -0.84 4.77
CA GLN A 163 -5.99 -1.03 4.66
C GLN A 163 -5.32 -1.28 6.00
N ILE A 164 -4.11 -1.83 5.97
CA ILE A 164 -3.23 -1.91 7.14
C ILE A 164 -2.90 -0.51 7.68
N ALA A 165 -2.67 -0.42 8.99
CA ALA A 165 -2.31 0.82 9.67
C ALA A 165 -0.96 0.68 10.40
N GLY A 166 -0.07 1.65 10.22
CA GLY A 166 1.23 1.68 10.86
C GLY A 166 2.35 1.06 10.03
N ALA A 167 3.39 0.54 10.70
CA ALA A 167 4.62 0.08 10.04
C ALA A 167 4.49 -1.25 9.29
N GLY A 168 3.39 -1.98 9.51
CA GLY A 168 3.18 -3.32 8.99
C GLY A 168 3.59 -4.44 9.96
N LEU A 169 3.60 -5.67 9.44
CA LEU A 169 3.95 -6.93 10.11
C LEU A 169 3.01 -7.30 11.26
N GLY A 170 1.73 -6.94 11.12
CA GLY A 170 0.68 -7.10 12.12
C GLY A 170 0.04 -5.76 12.48
N GLY A 171 -0.58 -5.68 13.66
CA GLY A 171 -1.20 -4.46 14.18
C GLY A 171 -2.66 -4.33 13.79
N CYS A 172 -3.05 -3.15 13.30
CA CYS A 172 -4.45 -2.76 13.08
C CYS A 172 -4.75 -2.56 11.60
N ILE A 173 -6.04 -2.56 11.25
CA ILE A 173 -6.54 -2.04 9.98
C ILE A 173 -7.31 -0.74 10.19
N MET A 174 -7.29 0.14 9.20
CA MET A 174 -8.22 1.26 9.09
C MET A 174 -9.29 0.92 8.05
N VAL A 175 -10.55 1.18 8.39
CA VAL A 175 -11.68 0.96 7.49
C VAL A 175 -12.45 2.25 7.32
N LEU A 176 -12.60 2.71 6.08
CA LEU A 176 -13.50 3.80 5.71
C LEU A 176 -14.88 3.20 5.42
N VAL A 177 -15.84 3.50 6.29
CA VAL A 177 -17.17 2.89 6.27
C VAL A 177 -18.25 3.95 6.48
N LYS A 178 -19.42 3.75 5.86
CA LYS A 178 -20.61 4.57 6.12
C LYS A 178 -21.08 4.36 7.56
N GLN A 179 -21.57 5.43 8.20
CA GLN A 179 -21.95 5.41 9.60
C GLN A 179 -23.00 4.33 9.91
N GLU A 180 -23.98 4.14 9.03
CA GLU A 180 -25.03 3.13 9.16
C GLU A 180 -24.54 1.67 9.04
N ALA A 181 -23.33 1.44 8.54
CA ALA A 181 -22.74 0.11 8.36
C ALA A 181 -21.73 -0.28 9.45
N VAL A 182 -21.42 0.61 10.40
CA VAL A 182 -20.40 0.39 11.44
C VAL A 182 -20.71 -0.84 12.31
N ASP A 183 -21.93 -0.93 12.85
CA ASP A 183 -22.31 -2.05 13.73
C ASP A 183 -22.32 -3.40 13.00
N TYR A 184 -22.75 -3.38 11.74
CA TYR A 184 -22.75 -4.56 10.90
C TYR A 184 -21.33 -5.01 10.54
N LEU A 185 -20.45 -4.06 10.20
CA LEU A 185 -19.02 -4.33 9.98
C LEU A 185 -18.37 -4.97 11.23
N ALA A 186 -18.62 -4.40 12.41
CA ALA A 186 -18.10 -4.94 13.67
C ALA A 186 -18.58 -6.39 13.89
N THR A 187 -19.88 -6.65 13.69
CA THR A 187 -20.46 -8.00 13.79
C THR A 187 -19.81 -8.99 12.83
N VAL A 188 -19.57 -8.57 11.57
CA VAL A 188 -18.96 -9.42 10.55
C VAL A 188 -17.49 -9.73 10.88
N LEU A 189 -16.72 -8.73 11.33
CA LEU A 189 -15.34 -8.94 11.76
C LEU A 189 -15.26 -9.84 13.00
N THR A 190 -16.08 -9.60 14.02
CA THR A 190 -16.14 -10.44 15.23
C THR A 190 -16.42 -11.89 14.87
N SER A 191 -17.51 -12.15 14.13
CA SER A 191 -17.93 -13.52 13.80
C SER A 191 -16.99 -14.27 12.85
N ARG A 192 -16.33 -13.58 11.90
CA ARG A 192 -15.52 -14.23 10.85
C ARG A 192 -14.03 -14.24 11.12
N TYR A 193 -13.53 -13.31 11.93
CA TYR A 193 -12.10 -13.20 12.22
C TYR A 193 -11.76 -13.55 13.67
N TYR A 194 -12.45 -12.93 14.64
CA TYR A 194 -12.11 -13.02 16.06
C TYR A 194 -12.66 -14.30 16.72
N ASP A 195 -13.96 -14.57 16.60
CA ASP A 195 -14.62 -15.73 17.23
C ASP A 195 -13.97 -17.08 16.84
N PRO A 196 -13.66 -17.35 15.55
CA PRO A 196 -13.02 -18.61 15.15
C PRO A 196 -11.61 -18.79 15.74
N ARG A 197 -10.99 -17.70 16.19
CA ARG A 197 -9.65 -17.67 16.79
C ARG A 197 -9.68 -17.58 18.31
N ASN A 198 -10.86 -17.51 18.92
CA ASN A 198 -11.03 -17.29 20.35
C ASN A 198 -10.25 -16.05 20.84
N LEU A 199 -10.38 -14.96 20.08
CA LEU A 199 -9.78 -13.66 20.38
C LEU A 199 -10.87 -12.67 20.79
N ASP A 200 -10.54 -11.75 21.70
CA ASP A 200 -11.40 -10.62 22.00
C ASP A 200 -11.33 -9.59 20.86
N ALA A 201 -12.49 -9.16 20.38
CA ALA A 201 -12.56 -8.16 19.32
C ALA A 201 -12.21 -6.77 19.86
N ASP A 202 -11.26 -6.10 19.21
CA ASP A 202 -10.90 -4.69 19.46
C ASP A 202 -11.25 -3.86 18.22
N ILE A 203 -12.44 -3.26 18.25
CA ILE A 203 -13.03 -2.52 17.12
C ILE A 203 -13.71 -1.27 17.67
N TYR A 204 -13.26 -0.09 17.26
CA TYR A 204 -13.85 1.17 17.71
C TYR A 204 -13.88 2.23 16.60
N PRO A 205 -14.96 3.03 16.50
CA PRO A 205 -15.03 4.13 15.57
C PRO A 205 -14.03 5.23 15.98
N CYS A 206 -13.31 5.76 15.01
CA CYS A 206 -12.33 6.83 15.21
C CYS A 206 -12.83 8.13 14.57
N TYR A 207 -12.62 9.24 15.27
CA TYR A 207 -12.91 10.59 14.78
C TYR A 207 -11.64 11.43 14.84
N PRO A 208 -11.34 12.28 13.82
CA PRO A 208 -10.23 13.22 13.90
C PRO A 208 -10.36 14.14 15.12
N THR A 209 -9.30 14.28 15.90
CA THR A 209 -9.24 15.13 17.09
C THR A 209 -8.04 16.08 17.03
N SER A 210 -8.01 17.07 17.92
CA SER A 210 -6.86 17.95 18.06
C SER A 210 -5.62 17.17 18.52
N GLY A 211 -4.44 17.58 18.04
CA GLY A 211 -3.17 17.04 18.50
C GLY A 211 -2.81 17.48 19.93
N SER A 212 -1.62 17.10 20.40
CA SER A 212 -1.13 17.46 21.73
C SER A 212 -1.08 18.98 21.93
N GLY A 213 -1.60 19.47 23.06
CA GLY A 213 -1.58 20.88 23.43
C GLY A 213 -1.40 21.06 24.93
N VAL A 214 -0.98 22.25 25.35
CA VAL A 214 -0.87 22.60 26.76
C VAL A 214 -2.27 22.84 27.32
N LEU A 215 -2.63 22.13 28.39
CA LEU A 215 -3.84 22.41 29.14
C LEU A 215 -3.59 23.66 29.98
N GLY A 216 -4.32 24.74 29.71
CA GLY A 216 -4.32 25.92 30.58
C GLY A 216 -4.90 25.53 31.94
N VAL A 217 -4.10 25.67 33.00
CA VAL A 217 -4.52 25.61 34.40
C VAL A 217 -5.00 26.97 34.87
#